data_AF-A0A2Z7BV26-F1
#
_entry.id   AF-A0A2Z7BV26-F1
#
_cell.length_a   1.000
_cell.length_b   1.000
_cell.length_c   1.000
_cell.angle_alpha   90.00
_cell.angle_beta   90.00
_cell.angle_gamma   90.00
#
_symmetry.space_group_name_H-M   'P 1'
#
loop_
_entity.id
_entity.type
_entity.pdbx_description
1 polymer ?
#
loop_
_entity_poly.entity_id
_entity_poly.type
_entity_poly.pdbx_seq_one_letter_code
_entity_poly.pdbx_strand_id
1 'polypeptide(L)' 'MGEAEIDIQPMITSATAFGDAGMFGNMQLGKWLKSHDNALLEDGTVNIIDGKVKQAISSSYKI' A
#
# COMPACT_ATOMS: atom_id res chain seq x y z
N MET A 1 16.01 10.95 16.30
CA MET A 1 14.78 11.21 15.53
C MET A 1 15.16 10.89 14.10
N GLY A 2 14.76 9.72 13.58
CA GLY A 2 15.16 9.30 12.24
C GLY A 2 14.16 9.76 11.18
N GLU A 3 14.49 9.51 9.92
CA GLU A 3 13.66 9.80 8.76
C GLU A 3 13.22 8.46 8.16
N ALA A 4 11.98 8.39 7.68
CA ALA A 4 11.51 7.26 6.87
C ALA A 4 11.08 7.77 5.51
N GLU A 5 11.65 7.17 4.48
CA GLU A 5 11.27 7.39 3.09
C GLU A 5 10.26 6.30 2.69
N ILE A 6 9.18 6.71 2.04
CA ILE A 6 8.17 5.81 1.48
C ILE A 6 8.11 6.09 -0.01
N ASP A 7 8.51 5.10 -0.81
CA ASP A 7 8.30 5.14 -2.24
C ASP A 7 6.82 4.85 -2.57
N ILE A 8 6.15 5.83 -3.17
CA ILE A 8 4.74 5.75 -3.57
C ILE A 8 4.55 5.32 -5.03
N GLN A 9 5.62 5.23 -5.84
CA GLN A 9 5.50 4.79 -7.24
C GLN A 9 4.83 3.41 -7.38
N PRO A 10 5.12 2.39 -6.55
CA PRO A 10 4.44 1.10 -6.62
C PRO A 10 2.92 1.19 -6.44
N MET A 11 2.44 2.13 -5.60
CA MET A 11 1.00 2.40 -5.45
C MET A 11 0.40 3.00 -6.72
N ILE A 12 1.08 3.96 -7.33
CA ILE A 12 0.62 4.63 -8.56
C ILE A 12 0.56 3.62 -9.71
N THR A 13 1.61 2.80 -9.88
CA THR A 13 1.64 1.75 -10.89
C THR A 13 0.52 0.74 -10.68
N SER A 14 0.28 0.32 -9.43
CA SER A 14 -0.82 -0.59 -9.10
C SER A 14 -2.18 0.03 -9.47
N ALA A 15 -2.46 1.25 -9.01
CA ALA A 15 -3.70 1.95 -9.32
C ALA A 15 -3.93 2.12 -10.84
N THR A 16 -2.86 2.40 -11.59
CA THR A 16 -2.92 2.55 -13.05
C THR A 16 -3.15 1.21 -13.76
N ALA A 17 -2.55 0.12 -13.27
CA ALA A 17 -2.71 -1.23 -13.84
C ALA A 17 -4.13 -1.78 -13.64
N PHE A 18 -4.81 -1.42 -12.54
CA PHE A 18 -6.21 -1.80 -12.31
C PHE A 18 -7.21 -0.98 -13.14
N GLY A 19 -6.78 0.12 -13.76
CA GLY A 19 -7.65 0.96 -14.60
C GLY A 19 -8.84 1.49 -13.80
N ASP A 20 -10.04 1.01 -14.12
CA ASP A 20 -11.24 1.24 -13.32
C ASP A 20 -11.37 0.20 -12.21
N ALA A 21 -10.73 0.48 -11.07
CA ALA A 21 -10.83 -0.35 -9.88
C ALA A 21 -12.28 -0.49 -9.36
N GLY A 22 -13.22 0.36 -9.80
CA GLY A 22 -14.65 0.25 -9.51
C GLY A 22 -15.33 -0.96 -10.14
N MET A 23 -14.71 -1.58 -11.14
CA MET A 23 -15.18 -2.84 -11.73
C MET A 23 -14.97 -4.05 -10.80
N PHE A 24 -14.13 -3.92 -9.78
CA PHE A 24 -13.85 -4.97 -8.81
C PHE A 24 -14.57 -4.69 -7.49
N GLY A 25 -15.14 -5.74 -6.89
CA GLY A 25 -15.66 -5.66 -5.53
C GLY A 25 -14.54 -5.43 -4.51
N ASN A 26 -14.91 -5.12 -3.27
CA ASN A 26 -13.94 -4.96 -2.20
C ASN A 26 -13.13 -6.25 -2.02
N MET A 27 -11.80 -6.17 -2.19
CA MET A 27 -10.92 -7.32 -2.11
C MET A 27 -9.50 -6.93 -1.71
N GLN A 28 -8.78 -7.88 -1.12
CA GLN A 28 -7.34 -7.75 -0.90
C GLN A 28 -6.59 -8.15 -2.18
N LEU A 29 -5.74 -7.25 -2.66
CA LEU A 29 -4.88 -7.48 -3.83
C LEU A 29 -3.56 -8.14 -3.44
N GLY A 30 -3.05 -7.82 -2.25
CA GLY A 30 -1.79 -8.38 -1.77
C GLY A 30 -1.34 -7.84 -0.43
N LYS A 31 -0.12 -8.19 -0.07
CA LYS A 31 0.59 -7.68 1.11
C LYS A 31 1.92 -7.08 0.70
N TRP A 32 2.31 -5.99 1.36
CA TRP A 32 3.69 -5.56 1.39
C TRP A 32 4.33 -6.16 2.62
N LEU A 33 5.17 -7.18 2.42
CA LEU A 33 5.80 -7.88 3.53
C LEU A 33 6.79 -6.95 4.24
N LYS A 34 6.73 -6.94 5.57
CA LYS A 34 7.73 -6.29 6.39
C LYS A 34 9.06 -7.01 6.20
N SER A 35 10.11 -6.24 5.96
CA SER A 35 11.46 -6.76 5.74
C SER A 35 12.48 -5.81 6.35
N HIS A 36 13.77 -6.14 6.22
CA HIS A 36 14.85 -5.35 6.86
C HIS A 36 15.26 -4.14 6.02
N ASP A 37 14.79 -4.07 4.78
CA ASP A 37 15.05 -3.05 3.77
C ASP A 37 13.88 -2.05 3.61
N ASN A 38 12.81 -2.16 4.41
CA ASN A 38 11.72 -1.20 4.42
C ASN A 38 11.39 -0.68 5.82
N ALA A 39 10.65 0.43 5.88
CA ALA A 39 10.29 1.12 7.12
C ALA A 39 8.98 0.59 7.75
N LEU A 40 8.53 -0.60 7.38
CA LEU A 40 7.29 -1.18 7.90
C LEU A 40 7.52 -1.79 9.29
N LEU A 41 6.60 -1.50 10.21
CA LEU A 41 6.53 -2.17 11.51
C LEU A 41 5.91 -3.57 11.40
N GLU A 42 4.95 -3.73 10.49
CA GLU A 42 4.21 -4.96 10.21
C GLU A 42 3.85 -5.04 8.72
N ASP A 43 3.42 -6.21 8.25
CA ASP A 43 2.99 -6.38 6.86
C ASP A 43 1.89 -5.37 6.50
N GLY A 44 2.12 -4.57 5.47
CA GLY A 44 1.12 -3.70 4.90
C GLY A 44 0.12 -4.47 4.03
N THR A 45 -1.11 -3.96 3.91
CA THR A 45 -2.12 -4.56 3.01
C THR A 45 -2.49 -3.61 1.89
N VAL A 46 -2.69 -4.15 0.69
CA VAL A 46 -3.20 -3.40 -0.46
C VAL A 46 -4.58 -3.96 -0.80
N ASN A 47 -5.58 -3.08 -0.82
CA ASN A 47 -6.98 -3.45 -0.99
C ASN A 47 -7.66 -2.56 -2.04
N ILE A 48 -8.69 -3.09 -2.70
CA ILE A 48 -9.72 -2.27 -3.34
C ILE A 48 -10.82 -2.05 -2.32
N ILE A 49 -11.14 -0.79 -2.04
CA ILE A 49 -12.24 -0.39 -1.16
C ILE A 49 -12.98 0.76 -1.83
N ASP A 50 -14.27 0.55 -2.12
CA ASP A 50 -15.15 1.52 -2.79
C ASP A 50 -14.59 1.99 -4.14
N GLY A 51 -14.10 1.03 -4.94
CA GLY A 51 -13.52 1.30 -6.26
C GLY A 51 -12.19 2.06 -6.22
N LYS A 52 -11.53 2.14 -5.05
CA LYS A 52 -10.22 2.79 -4.89
C LYS A 52 -9.19 1.81 -4.37
N VAL A 53 -7.98 1.86 -4.94
CA VAL A 53 -6.81 1.17 -4.38
C VAL A 53 -6.36 1.91 -3.12
N LYS A 54 -6.38 1.24 -1.97
CA LYS A 54 -5.94 1.74 -0.66
C LYS A 54 -4.83 0.85 -0.12
N GLN A 55 -3.75 1.46 0.35
CA GLN A 55 -2.67 0.77 1.06
C GLN A 55 -2.70 1.16 2.53
N ALA A 56 -2.78 0.17 3.42
CA ALA A 56 -2.62 0.36 4.84
C ALA A 56 -1.20 -0.04 5.24
N ILE A 57 -0.46 0.89 5.82
CA ILE A 57 0.90 0.67 6.35
C ILE A 57 0.97 1.11 7.80
N SER A 58 1.80 0.42 8.57
CA SER A 58 2.21 0.84 9.90
C SER A 58 3.70 1.07 9.86
N SER A 59 4.12 2.29 10.22
CA SER A 59 5.53 2.66 10.27
C SER A 59 5.86 3.25 11.63
N SER A 60 7.12 3.12 12.05
CA SER A 60 7.63 3.69 13.31
C SER A 60 7.59 5.21 13.33
N TYR A 61 7.33 5.83 12.18
CA TYR A 61 7.22 7.26 12.00
C TYR A 61 5.77 7.67 11.80
N LYS A 62 5.35 8.72 12.52
CA LYS A 62 4.14 9.45 12.20
C LYS A 62 4.45 10.36 11.01
N ILE A 63 3.83 10.06 9.87
CA ILE A 63 3.79 10.92 8.68
C ILE A 63 2.76 12.03 8.92
#